data_AF-M7Z895-F1
#
_entry.id   AF-M7Z895-F1
#
_cell.length_a   1.000
_cell.length_b   1.000
_cell.length_c   1.000
_cell.angle_alpha   90.00
_cell.angle_beta   90.00
_cell.angle_gamma   90.00
#
_symmetry.space_group_name_H-M   'P 1'
#
loop_
_entity.id
_entity.type
_entity.pdbx_description
1 polymer ?
#
loop_
_entity_poly.entity_id
_entity_poly.type
_entity_poly.pdbx_seq_one_letter_code
_entity_poly.pdbx_strand_id
1 'polypeptide(L)'
;MARAALLPVALLLCLALAGSANAERKPVGFYGLKNKKGDFSIKVTNWGATLVSVLVPDCQGNLADVVLGYDTLRGYVNGTGSFGATVGRVVNRIAKSRFVLDGKAYRLFRNDGNNSIHGGHRGFGKVIWTVKEYVRGGDTPYITFFYHSFDGEQGFPGDLDVYVTYQLSGPYELSIRMNATATSKATPDAMRKVAFVRDPESGRALELWANQPGVQLYTSNWVSNEKGKAGKVYEQYGALCLETQAYPDAVNHPEFPSSIVRPGQVYKHDVLFKFSN
;
A
#
# COMPACT_ATOMS: atom_id res chain seq x y z
N MET A 1 46.49 -63.16 -34.30
CA MET A 1 47.02 -61.86 -34.76
C MET A 1 45.85 -60.86 -34.80
N ALA A 2 46.07 -59.64 -34.30
CA ALA A 2 45.08 -58.65 -33.81
C ALA A 2 43.90 -58.37 -34.77
N ARG A 3 42.62 -58.43 -34.35
CA ARG A 3 41.81 -57.50 -33.50
C ARG A 3 41.76 -56.05 -34.03
N ALA A 4 40.77 -55.77 -34.88
CA ALA A 4 40.22 -54.43 -35.08
C ALA A 4 39.08 -54.21 -34.08
N ALA A 5 39.21 -53.20 -33.21
CA ALA A 5 38.17 -52.80 -32.29
C ALA A 5 37.61 -51.45 -32.74
N LEU A 6 36.32 -51.43 -33.09
CA LEU A 6 35.54 -50.22 -33.31
C LEU A 6 35.34 -49.51 -31.96
N LEU A 7 35.74 -48.23 -31.88
CA LEU A 7 35.38 -47.34 -30.79
C LEU A 7 33.87 -47.07 -30.80
N PRO A 8 33.16 -47.19 -29.67
CA PRO A 8 31.87 -46.53 -29.51
C PRO A 8 32.10 -45.09 -29.04
N VAL A 9 31.50 -44.14 -29.77
CA VAL A 9 31.38 -42.73 -29.38
C VAL A 9 30.53 -42.67 -28.12
N ALA A 10 31.14 -42.32 -26.99
CA ALA A 10 30.43 -42.01 -25.75
C ALA A 10 29.85 -40.60 -25.85
N LEU A 11 28.55 -40.51 -26.15
CA LEU A 11 27.79 -39.27 -26.09
C LEU A 11 27.53 -38.95 -24.59
N LEU A 12 28.29 -38.03 -24.01
CA LEU A 12 28.00 -37.49 -22.68
C LEU A 12 26.73 -36.62 -22.75
N LEU A 13 25.60 -37.17 -22.33
CA LEU A 13 24.42 -36.39 -21.98
C LEU A 13 24.67 -35.74 -20.60
N CYS A 14 25.17 -34.51 -20.59
CA CYS A 14 25.07 -33.66 -19.41
C CYS A 14 23.60 -33.22 -19.26
N LEU A 15 22.82 -33.92 -18.43
CA LEU A 15 21.58 -33.38 -17.89
C LEU A 15 21.92 -32.20 -16.97
N ALA A 16 21.93 -30.99 -17.51
CA ALA A 16 21.81 -29.80 -16.71
C ALA A 16 20.37 -29.76 -16.17
N LEU A 17 20.18 -30.19 -14.92
CA LEU A 17 19.00 -29.85 -14.15
C LEU A 17 19.01 -28.34 -13.94
N ALA A 18 18.45 -27.60 -14.89
CA ALA A 18 18.02 -26.24 -14.67
C ALA A 18 16.91 -26.32 -13.60
N GLY A 19 17.29 -26.12 -12.34
CA GLY A 19 16.33 -25.78 -11.30
C GLY A 19 15.67 -24.48 -11.72
N SER A 20 14.51 -24.57 -12.37
CA SER A 20 13.60 -23.44 -12.43
C SER A 20 13.22 -23.16 -10.98
N ALA A 21 13.74 -22.06 -10.44
CA ALA A 21 13.15 -21.45 -9.27
C ALA A 21 11.70 -21.16 -9.67
N ASN A 22 10.81 -22.06 -9.25
CA ASN A 22 9.39 -21.95 -9.49
C ASN A 22 8.96 -20.78 -8.60
N ALA A 23 9.04 -19.56 -9.15
CA ALA A 23 8.48 -18.40 -8.51
C ALA A 23 6.98 -18.67 -8.42
N GLU A 24 6.53 -19.18 -7.27
CA GLU A 24 5.12 -19.41 -7.00
C GLU A 24 4.35 -18.15 -7.39
N ARG A 25 3.47 -18.28 -8.39
CA ARG A 25 2.59 -17.18 -8.78
C ARG A 25 1.74 -16.86 -7.56
N LYS A 26 1.99 -15.72 -6.92
CA LYS A 26 1.13 -15.21 -5.85
C LYS A 26 -0.24 -14.87 -6.44
N PRO A 27 -1.32 -15.61 -6.13
CA PRO A 27 -2.63 -15.29 -6.68
C PRO A 27 -3.11 -13.95 -6.11
N VAL A 28 -3.74 -13.15 -6.97
CA VAL A 28 -4.39 -11.91 -6.53
C VAL A 28 -5.83 -12.23 -6.14
N GLY A 29 -6.26 -11.74 -4.97
CA GLY A 29 -7.57 -11.97 -4.40
C GLY A 29 -8.16 -10.70 -3.77
N PHE A 30 -9.46 -10.79 -3.46
CA PHE A 30 -10.21 -9.77 -2.71
C PHE A 30 -10.71 -10.39 -1.41
N TYR A 31 -10.59 -9.64 -0.33
CA TYR A 31 -10.84 -10.10 1.04
C TYR A 31 -11.79 -9.12 1.72
N GLY A 32 -12.79 -9.65 2.43
CA GLY A 32 -13.79 -8.85 3.13
C GLY A 32 -13.63 -8.95 4.64
N LEU A 33 -13.79 -7.83 5.35
CA LEU A 33 -13.98 -7.79 6.80
C LEU A 33 -15.32 -7.13 7.09
N LYS A 34 -15.99 -7.55 8.16
CA LYS A 34 -17.31 -7.04 8.55
C LYS A 34 -17.41 -7.02 10.07
N ASN A 35 -17.99 -5.98 10.64
CA ASN A 35 -18.26 -5.91 12.08
C ASN A 35 -19.32 -6.96 12.50
N LYS A 36 -19.48 -7.22 13.80
CA LYS A 36 -20.43 -8.24 14.29
C LYS A 36 -21.87 -7.99 13.85
N LYS A 37 -22.31 -6.73 13.81
CA LYS A 37 -23.68 -6.34 13.43
C LYS A 37 -23.93 -6.46 11.92
N GLY A 38 -22.87 -6.42 11.12
CA GLY A 38 -22.90 -6.58 9.69
C GLY A 38 -23.20 -5.33 8.87
N ASP A 39 -23.35 -4.18 9.53
CA ASP A 39 -23.64 -2.86 8.98
C ASP A 39 -22.38 -2.00 8.77
N PHE A 40 -21.19 -2.55 9.01
CA PHE A 40 -19.93 -1.92 8.61
C PHE A 40 -18.99 -2.97 8.04
N SER A 41 -18.47 -2.71 6.85
CA SER A 41 -17.57 -3.66 6.21
C SER A 41 -16.59 -2.98 5.26
N ILE A 42 -15.45 -3.63 5.07
CA ILE A 42 -14.47 -3.23 4.08
C ILE A 42 -14.18 -4.38 3.12
N LYS A 43 -13.70 -4.03 1.94
CA LYS A 43 -13.06 -4.97 1.01
C LYS A 43 -11.65 -4.48 0.72
N VAL A 44 -10.69 -5.38 0.73
CA VAL A 44 -9.29 -5.11 0.38
C VAL A 44 -8.78 -6.11 -0.66
N THR A 45 -7.75 -5.78 -1.42
CA THR A 45 -7.04 -6.72 -2.30
C THR A 45 -5.55 -6.76 -1.98
N ASN A 46 -4.92 -7.91 -2.17
CA ASN A 46 -3.47 -8.04 -2.03
C ASN A 46 -2.69 -7.42 -3.20
N TRP A 47 -3.36 -6.95 -4.26
CA TRP A 47 -2.73 -6.03 -5.21
C TRP A 47 -2.58 -4.66 -4.55
N GLY A 48 -1.35 -4.27 -4.25
CA GLY A 48 -1.05 -2.99 -3.63
C GLY A 48 -1.52 -2.81 -2.19
N ALA A 49 -1.90 -3.91 -1.51
CA ALA A 49 -2.59 -3.87 -0.21
C ALA A 49 -3.66 -2.78 -0.21
N THR A 50 -4.59 -2.86 -1.17
CA THR A 50 -5.47 -1.75 -1.56
C THR A 50 -6.81 -1.86 -0.86
N LEU A 51 -7.31 -0.74 -0.30
CA LEU A 51 -8.67 -0.59 0.18
C LEU A 51 -9.63 -0.36 -1.00
N VAL A 52 -10.56 -1.30 -1.20
CA VAL A 52 -11.43 -1.36 -2.38
C VAL A 52 -12.83 -0.79 -2.09
N SER A 53 -13.32 -1.01 -0.87
CA SER A 53 -14.68 -0.65 -0.46
C SER A 53 -14.74 -0.38 1.03
N VAL A 54 -15.56 0.59 1.42
CA VAL A 54 -15.96 0.85 2.82
C VAL A 54 -17.46 1.10 2.82
N LEU A 55 -18.23 0.13 3.30
CA LEU A 55 -19.69 0.25 3.46
C LEU A 55 -20.01 0.73 4.87
N VAL A 56 -20.70 1.87 4.98
CA VAL A 56 -21.08 2.51 6.25
C VAL A 56 -22.48 3.14 6.14
N PRO A 57 -23.32 3.10 7.21
CA PRO A 57 -24.67 3.62 7.16
C PRO A 57 -24.71 5.15 7.16
N ASP A 58 -25.74 5.73 6.55
CA ASP A 58 -26.16 7.12 6.77
C ASP A 58 -27.05 7.25 8.01
N CYS A 59 -27.56 8.45 8.31
CA CYS A 59 -28.44 8.71 9.46
C CYS A 59 -29.80 7.98 9.42
N GLN A 60 -30.17 7.42 8.26
CA GLN A 60 -31.37 6.61 8.07
C GLN A 60 -31.07 5.10 8.07
N GLY A 61 -29.78 4.71 8.18
CA GLY A 61 -29.33 3.32 8.18
C GLY A 61 -29.02 2.76 6.78
N ASN A 62 -29.10 3.55 5.71
CA ASN A 62 -28.77 3.06 4.36
C ASN A 62 -27.26 2.95 4.19
N LEU A 63 -26.80 1.77 3.77
CA LEU A 63 -25.39 1.50 3.49
C LEU A 63 -24.98 2.09 2.14
N ALA A 64 -23.86 2.80 2.11
CA ALA A 64 -23.21 3.20 0.87
C ALA A 64 -21.70 2.93 0.92
N ASP A 65 -21.11 2.70 -0.24
CA ASP A 65 -19.66 2.62 -0.41
C ASP A 65 -19.07 4.02 -0.51
N VAL A 66 -18.27 4.42 0.49
CA VAL A 66 -17.78 5.80 0.64
C VAL A 66 -16.37 6.02 0.09
N VAL A 67 -15.80 5.05 -0.65
CA VAL A 67 -14.50 5.20 -1.31
C VAL A 67 -14.60 5.00 -2.81
N LEU A 68 -13.79 5.74 -3.58
CA LEU A 68 -13.61 5.48 -5.01
C LEU A 68 -12.77 4.21 -5.22
N GLY A 69 -12.95 3.55 -6.37
CA GLY A 69 -12.15 2.38 -6.73
C GLY A 69 -12.65 1.68 -7.98
N TYR A 70 -12.26 0.42 -8.14
CA TYR A 70 -12.67 -0.41 -9.27
C TYR A 70 -13.25 -1.75 -8.80
N ASP A 71 -14.13 -2.35 -9.61
CA ASP A 71 -14.70 -3.68 -9.30
C ASP A 71 -13.74 -4.84 -9.64
N THR A 72 -12.71 -4.58 -10.45
CA THR A 72 -11.84 -5.63 -10.99
C THR A 72 -10.37 -5.30 -10.80
N LEU A 73 -9.54 -6.34 -10.70
CA LEU A 73 -8.08 -6.19 -10.69
C LEU A 73 -7.58 -5.43 -11.92
N ARG A 74 -8.16 -5.70 -13.10
CA ARG A 74 -7.80 -4.99 -14.34
C ARG A 74 -7.99 -3.48 -14.20
N GLY A 75 -9.05 -3.04 -13.51
CA GLY A 75 -9.25 -1.63 -13.19
C GLY A 75 -8.11 -1.07 -12.35
N TYR A 76 -7.66 -1.77 -11.31
CA TYR A 76 -6.52 -1.34 -10.50
C TYR A 76 -5.16 -1.37 -11.23
N VAL A 77 -4.97 -2.29 -12.18
CA VAL A 77 -3.73 -2.39 -12.97
C VAL A 77 -3.66 -1.29 -14.05
N ASN A 78 -4.79 -1.00 -14.70
CA ASN A 78 -4.84 -0.09 -15.85
C ASN A 78 -5.28 1.33 -15.49
N GLY A 79 -5.94 1.49 -14.34
CA GLY A 79 -6.50 2.75 -13.89
C GLY A 79 -5.42 3.81 -13.64
N THR A 80 -5.81 5.06 -13.76
CA THR A 80 -4.86 6.19 -13.69
C THR A 80 -4.61 6.65 -12.26
N GLY A 81 -5.59 6.48 -11.37
CA GLY A 81 -5.52 6.87 -9.96
C GLY A 81 -4.96 5.80 -9.02
N SER A 82 -4.36 6.26 -7.91
CA SER A 82 -3.89 5.42 -6.79
C SER A 82 -5.01 5.07 -5.79
N PHE A 83 -6.24 4.82 -6.27
CA PHE A 83 -7.41 4.69 -5.41
C PHE A 83 -7.23 3.62 -4.31
N GLY A 84 -7.21 4.06 -3.06
CA GLY A 84 -7.13 3.19 -1.86
C GLY A 84 -5.81 2.43 -1.68
N ALA A 85 -4.81 2.64 -2.53
CA ALA A 85 -3.59 1.85 -2.54
C ALA A 85 -2.66 2.20 -1.37
N THR A 86 -1.92 1.21 -0.87
CA THR A 86 -0.76 1.46 -0.01
C THR A 86 0.37 2.04 -0.87
N VAL A 87 0.86 3.24 -0.51
CA VAL A 87 1.90 3.93 -1.27
C VAL A 87 3.26 3.85 -0.57
N GLY A 88 4.33 3.58 -1.34
CA GLY A 88 5.70 3.54 -0.82
C GLY A 88 6.71 3.06 -1.89
N ARG A 89 8.02 3.04 -1.61
CA ARG A 89 8.65 3.23 -0.28
C ARG A 89 8.53 4.62 0.34
N VAL A 90 8.53 5.68 -0.48
CA VAL A 90 8.31 7.06 -0.02
C VAL A 90 7.09 7.62 -0.73
N VAL A 91 6.10 8.01 0.06
CA VAL A 91 4.89 8.68 -0.41
C VAL A 91 5.18 10.14 -0.76
N ASN A 92 4.37 10.70 -1.66
CA ASN A 92 4.56 12.03 -2.24
C ASN A 92 5.90 12.16 -3.00
N ARG A 93 6.37 13.40 -3.19
CA ARG A 93 7.47 13.73 -4.09
C ARG A 93 8.82 13.72 -3.38
N ILE A 94 9.85 13.29 -4.11
CA ILE A 94 11.27 13.55 -3.84
C ILE A 94 11.81 14.39 -4.99
N ALA A 95 12.34 15.58 -4.66
CA ALA A 95 12.80 16.54 -5.62
C ALA A 95 13.95 15.99 -6.47
N LYS A 96 13.92 16.29 -7.77
CA LYS A 96 14.96 15.89 -8.73
C LYS A 96 15.22 14.37 -8.80
N SER A 97 14.29 13.56 -8.28
CA SER A 97 14.41 12.10 -8.19
C SER A 97 15.72 11.68 -7.52
N ARG A 98 16.18 12.41 -6.50
CA ARG A 98 17.49 12.19 -5.89
C ARG A 98 17.49 12.59 -4.42
N PHE A 99 18.26 11.88 -3.63
CA PHE A 99 18.63 12.29 -2.28
C PHE A 99 20.05 11.83 -1.93
N VAL A 100 20.57 12.27 -0.79
CA VAL A 100 21.85 11.83 -0.23
C VAL A 100 21.59 11.18 1.13
N LEU A 101 22.10 9.98 1.34
CA LEU A 101 22.03 9.26 2.61
C LEU A 101 23.44 8.78 2.96
N ASP A 102 23.90 9.14 4.16
CA ASP A 102 25.24 8.80 4.68
C ASP A 102 26.37 9.12 3.67
N GLY A 103 26.29 10.30 3.04
CA GLY A 103 27.26 10.78 2.05
C GLY A 103 27.13 10.18 0.64
N LYS A 104 26.30 9.14 0.46
CA LYS A 104 26.06 8.50 -0.85
C LYS A 104 24.82 9.07 -1.53
N ALA A 105 24.96 9.39 -2.80
CA ALA A 105 23.86 9.86 -3.63
C ALA A 105 23.04 8.67 -4.18
N TYR A 106 21.72 8.76 -4.06
CA TYR A 106 20.78 7.79 -4.62
C TYR A 106 19.90 8.47 -5.66
N ARG A 107 19.73 7.81 -6.82
CA ARG A 107 18.84 8.26 -7.90
C ARG A 107 17.64 7.34 -7.97
N LEU A 108 16.47 7.94 -8.01
CA LEU A 108 15.18 7.28 -8.03
C LEU A 108 14.59 7.29 -9.44
N PHE A 109 13.58 6.45 -9.63
CA PHE A 109 12.83 6.46 -10.88
C PHE A 109 12.06 7.78 -11.05
N ARG A 110 12.30 8.47 -12.16
CA ARG A 110 11.67 9.75 -12.49
C ARG A 110 10.31 9.52 -13.16
N ASN A 111 9.23 9.64 -12.40
CA ASN A 111 7.84 9.43 -12.86
C ASN A 111 6.92 10.66 -12.69
N ASP A 112 7.44 11.81 -12.28
CA ASP A 112 6.68 13.07 -12.17
C ASP A 112 7.56 14.27 -12.57
N GLY A 113 7.64 14.54 -13.87
CA GLY A 113 8.53 15.58 -14.39
C GLY A 113 9.99 15.26 -14.06
N ASN A 114 10.65 16.11 -13.26
CA ASN A 114 12.01 15.86 -12.73
C ASN A 114 12.03 15.11 -11.39
N ASN A 115 10.88 14.90 -10.78
CA ASN A 115 10.73 14.33 -9.45
C ASN A 115 10.39 12.83 -9.53
N SER A 116 10.60 12.17 -8.39
CA SER A 116 10.06 10.84 -8.13
C SER A 116 8.83 11.03 -7.26
N ILE A 117 7.72 10.36 -7.57
CA ILE A 117 6.49 10.39 -6.77
C ILE A 117 6.07 8.98 -6.38
N HIS A 118 5.56 8.83 -5.15
CA HIS A 118 4.84 7.63 -4.69
C HIS A 118 5.66 6.33 -4.84
N GLY A 119 6.97 6.42 -4.60
CA GLY A 119 7.89 5.29 -4.66
C GLY A 119 8.27 4.82 -6.07
N GLY A 120 7.95 5.57 -7.12
CA GLY A 120 8.35 5.25 -8.49
C GLY A 120 7.27 4.54 -9.32
N HIS A 121 7.64 4.04 -10.50
CA HIS A 121 6.67 3.48 -11.45
C HIS A 121 6.06 2.14 -11.01
N ARG A 122 6.78 1.36 -10.18
CA ARG A 122 6.30 0.14 -9.53
C ARG A 122 6.48 0.25 -8.00
N GLY A 123 5.91 1.30 -7.42
CA GLY A 123 5.81 1.43 -5.97
C GLY A 123 4.87 0.40 -5.33
N PHE A 124 4.72 0.48 -4.01
CA PHE A 124 3.97 -0.48 -3.20
C PHE A 124 2.53 -0.71 -3.62
N GLY A 125 1.88 0.28 -4.24
CA GLY A 125 0.51 0.17 -4.74
C GLY A 125 0.36 -0.65 -6.03
N LYS A 126 1.47 -1.07 -6.63
CA LYS A 126 1.52 -1.75 -7.95
C LYS A 126 2.25 -3.10 -7.90
N VAL A 127 2.32 -3.72 -6.72
CA VAL A 127 2.94 -5.02 -6.49
C VAL A 127 1.99 -5.96 -5.78
N ILE A 128 2.24 -7.27 -5.88
CA ILE A 128 1.42 -8.29 -5.21
C ILE A 128 1.98 -8.53 -3.81
N TRP A 129 1.15 -8.27 -2.80
CA TRP A 129 1.43 -8.55 -1.41
C TRP A 129 1.05 -9.99 -1.06
N THR A 130 1.76 -10.55 -0.08
CA THR A 130 1.45 -11.86 0.50
C THR A 130 0.42 -11.66 1.59
N VAL A 131 -0.66 -12.44 1.62
CA VAL A 131 -1.55 -12.48 2.80
C VAL A 131 -0.85 -13.31 3.87
N LYS A 132 -0.45 -12.68 4.97
CA LYS A 132 0.19 -13.37 6.10
C LYS A 132 -0.83 -13.94 7.07
N GLU A 133 -1.91 -13.20 7.31
CA GLU A 133 -2.94 -13.56 8.27
C GLU A 133 -4.28 -12.97 7.84
N TYR A 134 -5.38 -13.70 8.07
CA TYR A 134 -6.72 -13.27 7.74
C TYR A 134 -7.74 -13.86 8.72
N VAL A 135 -8.26 -13.02 9.61
CA VAL A 135 -9.26 -13.36 10.63
C VAL A 135 -10.56 -12.65 10.32
N ARG A 136 -11.59 -13.41 9.92
CA ARG A 136 -12.84 -12.87 9.35
C ARG A 136 -13.91 -12.48 10.37
N GLY A 137 -13.80 -12.96 11.60
CA GLY A 137 -14.82 -12.80 12.64
C GLY A 137 -14.20 -12.46 14.00
N GLY A 138 -15.06 -12.35 15.02
CA GLY A 138 -14.68 -11.87 16.34
C GLY A 138 -14.98 -10.39 16.52
N ASP A 139 -14.57 -9.83 17.66
CA ASP A 139 -14.74 -8.40 17.97
C ASP A 139 -13.84 -7.49 17.14
N THR A 140 -12.71 -8.03 16.67
CA THR A 140 -11.68 -7.28 15.96
C THR A 140 -11.16 -8.01 14.72
N PRO A 141 -12.00 -8.29 13.71
CA PRO A 141 -11.57 -9.00 12.50
C PRO A 141 -10.51 -8.19 11.74
N TYR A 142 -9.51 -8.87 11.17
CA TYR A 142 -8.37 -8.22 10.54
C TYR A 142 -7.73 -9.05 9.42
N ILE A 143 -6.91 -8.39 8.60
CA ILE A 143 -6.07 -9.01 7.58
C ILE A 143 -4.72 -8.30 7.52
N THR A 144 -3.64 -9.08 7.48
CA THR A 144 -2.26 -8.61 7.42
C THR A 144 -1.62 -9.00 6.09
N PHE A 145 -1.15 -8.00 5.36
CA PHE A 145 -0.36 -8.14 4.14
C PHE A 145 1.13 -7.99 4.44
N PHE A 146 1.97 -8.66 3.64
CA PHE A 146 3.42 -8.57 3.69
C PHE A 146 4.05 -8.39 2.32
N TYR A 147 5.02 -7.49 2.24
CA TYR A 147 5.87 -7.29 1.07
C TYR A 147 7.32 -7.13 1.50
N HIS A 148 8.20 -7.84 0.79
CA HIS A 148 9.65 -7.67 0.90
C HIS A 148 10.11 -6.81 -0.27
N SER A 149 10.62 -5.63 0.04
CA SER A 149 11.16 -4.68 -0.93
C SER A 149 12.68 -4.76 -0.90
N PHE A 150 13.28 -5.33 -1.94
CA PHE A 150 14.70 -5.69 -1.98
C PHE A 150 15.63 -4.47 -2.19
N ASP A 151 16.90 -4.53 -1.74
CA ASP A 151 17.88 -3.46 -1.97
C ASP A 151 17.94 -3.00 -3.43
N GLY A 152 17.85 -1.68 -3.65
CA GLY A 152 17.85 -1.07 -4.98
C GLY A 152 16.49 -1.01 -5.67
N GLU A 153 15.41 -1.57 -5.10
CA GLU A 153 14.07 -1.48 -5.70
C GLU A 153 13.67 -0.02 -5.90
N GLN A 154 13.33 0.35 -7.15
CA GLN A 154 13.03 1.72 -7.58
C GLN A 154 14.15 2.76 -7.30
N GLY A 155 15.37 2.31 -7.00
CA GLY A 155 16.53 3.13 -6.68
C GLY A 155 16.74 3.40 -5.18
N PHE A 156 15.89 2.83 -4.31
CA PHE A 156 16.03 2.99 -2.86
C PHE A 156 17.01 1.96 -2.27
N PRO A 157 17.90 2.35 -1.34
CA PRO A 157 18.79 1.42 -0.67
C PRO A 157 18.09 0.58 0.40
N GLY A 158 18.69 -0.56 0.70
CA GLY A 158 18.35 -1.46 1.79
C GLY A 158 17.15 -2.35 1.48
N ASP A 159 17.17 -3.54 2.07
CA ASP A 159 15.99 -4.40 2.16
C ASP A 159 15.00 -3.80 3.16
N LEU A 160 13.71 -3.88 2.84
CA LEU A 160 12.64 -3.40 3.69
C LEU A 160 11.47 -4.39 3.71
N ASP A 161 11.26 -5.01 4.87
CA ASP A 161 10.09 -5.83 5.14
C ASP A 161 8.94 -4.96 5.65
N VAL A 162 7.84 -4.97 4.91
CA VAL A 162 6.67 -4.13 5.18
C VAL A 162 5.46 -4.98 5.45
N TYR A 163 4.73 -4.61 6.49
CA TYR A 163 3.47 -5.21 6.90
C TYR A 163 2.38 -4.15 6.90
N VAL A 164 1.21 -4.47 6.35
CA VAL A 164 0.02 -3.61 6.39
C VAL A 164 -1.13 -4.42 6.97
N THR A 165 -1.66 -3.97 8.09
CA THR A 165 -2.81 -4.60 8.75
C THR A 165 -4.03 -3.71 8.62
N TYR A 166 -5.10 -4.24 8.04
CA TYR A 166 -6.43 -3.64 8.11
C TYR A 166 -7.23 -4.35 9.19
N GLN A 167 -7.80 -3.62 10.14
CA GLN A 167 -8.58 -4.19 11.23
C GLN A 167 -9.82 -3.35 11.51
N LEU A 168 -10.96 -4.01 11.63
CA LEU A 168 -12.18 -3.39 12.14
C LEU A 168 -12.23 -3.54 13.66
N SER A 169 -12.74 -2.52 14.34
CA SER A 169 -13.00 -2.55 15.79
C SER A 169 -14.26 -1.75 16.09
N GLY A 170 -14.89 -2.04 17.23
CA GLY A 170 -16.10 -1.33 17.65
C GLY A 170 -17.22 -1.37 16.59
N PRO A 171 -18.13 -0.38 16.59
CA PRO A 171 -19.19 -0.34 15.59
C PRO A 171 -18.65 0.05 14.21
N TYR A 172 -17.88 1.14 14.13
CA TYR A 172 -17.54 1.83 12.87
C TYR A 172 -16.08 2.33 12.83
N GLU A 173 -15.14 1.58 13.41
CA GLU A 173 -13.72 1.95 13.40
C GLU A 173 -12.92 1.05 12.45
N LEU A 174 -12.15 1.67 11.57
CA LEU A 174 -11.17 1.03 10.70
C LEU A 174 -9.78 1.52 11.09
N SER A 175 -8.94 0.60 11.57
CA SER A 175 -7.52 0.87 11.78
C SER A 175 -6.69 0.29 10.61
N ILE A 176 -5.69 1.07 10.19
CA ILE A 176 -4.65 0.65 9.25
C ILE A 176 -3.33 0.83 9.96
N ARG A 177 -2.56 -0.25 10.09
CA ARG A 177 -1.26 -0.24 10.76
C ARG A 177 -0.19 -0.68 9.78
N MET A 178 0.77 0.20 9.52
CA MET A 178 1.92 -0.09 8.69
C MET A 178 3.13 -0.21 9.58
N ASN A 179 3.67 -1.42 9.66
CA ASN A 179 4.92 -1.69 10.35
C ASN A 179 5.96 -2.05 9.31
N ALA A 180 7.05 -1.29 9.26
CA ALA A 180 8.25 -1.74 8.57
C ALA A 180 9.33 -1.95 9.61
N THR A 181 9.86 -3.16 9.70
CA THR A 181 10.90 -3.45 10.69
C THR A 181 12.24 -3.21 10.05
N ALA A 182 13.05 -2.39 10.69
CA ALA A 182 14.47 -2.51 10.61
C ALA A 182 15.01 -3.09 11.93
N THR A 183 16.23 -3.60 11.87
CA THR A 183 16.85 -4.63 12.72
C THR A 183 17.79 -4.22 13.92
N SER A 184 17.59 -3.14 14.70
CA SER A 184 18.52 -2.59 15.75
C SER A 184 18.04 -1.49 16.80
N LYS A 185 17.12 -0.50 16.60
CA LYS A 185 16.66 0.53 17.61
C LYS A 185 15.24 1.13 17.39
N ALA A 186 14.48 1.47 18.43
CA ALA A 186 13.05 1.88 18.38
C ALA A 186 12.71 3.38 18.11
N THR A 187 11.41 3.72 17.92
CA THR A 187 10.82 5.07 17.60
C THR A 187 9.48 5.34 18.36
N PRO A 188 9.08 6.60 18.70
CA PRO A 188 7.90 6.93 19.54
C PRO A 188 6.52 7.06 18.82
N ASP A 189 5.41 7.11 19.61
CA ASP A 189 4.18 6.34 19.34
C ASP A 189 2.80 7.03 19.59
N ALA A 190 2.65 8.36 19.61
CA ALA A 190 1.37 9.00 20.00
C ALA A 190 0.43 9.37 18.83
N MET A 191 -0.80 8.85 18.84
CA MET A 191 -1.89 9.20 17.90
C MET A 191 -2.54 10.56 18.24
N ARG A 192 -2.95 11.32 17.22
CA ARG A 192 -3.74 12.56 17.38
C ARG A 192 -4.86 12.67 16.33
N LYS A 193 -5.90 13.45 16.63
CA LYS A 193 -6.94 13.79 15.64
C LYS A 193 -6.32 14.69 14.57
N VAL A 194 -6.39 14.24 13.32
CA VAL A 194 -5.81 14.89 12.14
C VAL A 194 -6.87 15.69 11.40
N ALA A 195 -8.04 15.11 11.18
CA ALA A 195 -9.11 15.73 10.41
C ALA A 195 -10.49 15.26 10.85
N PHE A 196 -11.50 16.05 10.53
CA PHE A 196 -12.90 15.70 10.60
C PHE A 196 -13.58 16.10 9.28
N VAL A 197 -14.31 15.17 8.69
CA VAL A 197 -15.07 15.38 7.44
C VAL A 197 -16.51 15.01 7.72
N ARG A 198 -17.47 15.81 7.24
CA ARG A 198 -18.89 15.54 7.36
C ARG A 198 -19.58 15.81 6.04
N ASP A 199 -20.41 14.87 5.61
CA ASP A 199 -21.39 15.06 4.55
C ASP A 199 -22.73 15.43 5.20
N PRO A 200 -23.21 16.68 5.03
CA PRO A 200 -24.45 17.12 5.65
C PRO A 200 -25.70 16.41 5.08
N GLU A 201 -25.65 15.91 3.84
CA GLU A 201 -26.81 15.31 3.18
C GLU A 201 -27.10 13.91 3.73
N SER A 202 -26.06 13.06 3.82
CA SER A 202 -26.22 11.72 4.40
C SER A 202 -26.05 11.69 5.92
N GLY A 203 -25.52 12.76 6.52
CA GLY A 203 -25.16 12.79 7.94
C GLY A 203 -23.85 12.06 8.26
N ARG A 204 -23.31 11.26 7.32
CA ARG A 204 -22.04 10.54 7.51
C ARG A 204 -20.92 11.50 7.88
N ALA A 205 -20.12 11.09 8.85
CA ALA A 205 -18.92 11.79 9.25
C ALA A 205 -17.76 10.83 9.45
N LEU A 206 -16.56 11.38 9.34
CA LEU A 206 -15.30 10.68 9.49
C LEU A 206 -14.36 11.52 10.38
N GLU A 207 -13.88 10.92 11.46
CA GLU A 207 -12.67 11.37 12.14
C GLU A 207 -11.46 10.57 11.67
N LEU A 208 -10.40 11.28 11.32
CA LEU A 208 -9.10 10.70 11.02
C LEU A 208 -8.15 10.96 12.18
N TRP A 209 -7.55 9.90 12.69
CA TRP A 209 -6.49 9.96 13.70
C TRP A 209 -5.24 9.27 13.15
N ALA A 210 -4.05 9.83 13.41
CA ALA A 210 -2.78 9.21 13.02
C ALA A 210 -1.60 9.69 13.87
N ASN A 211 -0.49 8.95 13.80
CA ASN A 211 0.77 9.28 14.48
C ASN A 211 1.76 10.05 13.58
N GLN A 212 1.52 10.14 12.26
CA GLN A 212 2.43 10.81 11.32
C GLN A 212 2.41 12.33 11.46
N PRO A 213 3.51 13.05 11.17
CA PRO A 213 3.59 14.49 11.40
C PRO A 213 2.76 15.33 10.42
N GLY A 214 2.49 14.85 9.21
CA GLY A 214 1.75 15.57 8.18
C GLY A 214 0.50 14.85 7.69
N VAL A 215 -0.35 15.62 6.99
CA VAL A 215 -1.46 15.11 6.20
C VAL A 215 -1.49 15.84 4.86
N GLN A 216 -1.53 15.09 3.76
CA GLN A 216 -1.81 15.64 2.44
C GLN A 216 -3.33 15.65 2.22
N LEU A 217 -3.88 16.84 2.01
CA LEU A 217 -5.20 17.00 1.42
C LEU A 217 -5.05 17.06 -0.10
N TYR A 218 -5.77 16.20 -0.81
CA TYR A 218 -5.90 16.23 -2.26
C TYR A 218 -7.36 16.07 -2.64
N THR A 219 -7.91 16.98 -3.44
CA THR A 219 -9.34 17.07 -3.76
C THR A 219 -9.66 16.48 -5.14
N SER A 220 -8.97 15.42 -5.57
CA SER A 220 -9.24 14.77 -6.88
C SER A 220 -9.17 15.70 -8.08
N ASN A 221 -8.27 16.69 -8.04
CA ASN A 221 -8.17 17.77 -9.04
C ASN A 221 -7.87 17.28 -10.47
N TRP A 222 -7.39 16.05 -10.62
CA TRP A 222 -6.92 15.49 -11.89
C TRP A 222 -7.72 14.27 -12.34
N VAL A 223 -8.73 13.87 -11.57
CA VAL A 223 -9.63 12.78 -11.95
C VAL A 223 -10.56 13.32 -13.04
N SER A 224 -10.65 12.62 -14.16
CA SER A 224 -11.55 13.01 -15.25
C SER A 224 -11.98 11.76 -16.03
N ASN A 225 -13.29 11.60 -16.20
CA ASN A 225 -13.89 10.52 -16.97
C ASN A 225 -13.35 9.10 -16.64
N GLU A 226 -13.07 8.84 -15.36
CA GLU A 226 -12.50 7.57 -14.91
C GLU A 226 -13.63 6.58 -14.58
N LYS A 227 -13.59 5.38 -15.19
CA LYS A 227 -14.66 4.39 -15.01
C LYS A 227 -14.45 3.58 -13.74
N GLY A 228 -15.24 3.87 -12.73
CA GLY A 228 -15.16 3.28 -11.41
C GLY A 228 -16.13 2.11 -11.17
N LYS A 229 -16.38 1.86 -9.88
CA LYS A 229 -17.29 0.81 -9.41
C LYS A 229 -18.73 1.01 -9.92
N ALA A 230 -19.42 -0.10 -10.15
CA ALA A 230 -20.83 -0.15 -10.58
C ALA A 230 -21.13 0.73 -11.81
N GLY A 231 -20.14 0.89 -12.71
CA GLY A 231 -20.27 1.70 -13.93
C GLY A 231 -20.34 3.21 -13.68
N LYS A 232 -20.08 3.69 -12.45
CA LYS A 232 -20.00 5.12 -12.14
C LYS A 232 -18.78 5.73 -12.82
N VAL A 233 -18.92 6.98 -13.24
CA VAL A 233 -17.81 7.79 -13.77
C VAL A 233 -17.36 8.74 -12.67
N TYR A 234 -16.07 8.75 -12.39
CA TYR A 234 -15.44 9.65 -11.43
C TYR A 234 -14.88 10.86 -12.15
N GLU A 235 -15.16 12.03 -11.58
CA GLU A 235 -14.81 13.33 -12.14
C GLU A 235 -14.04 14.18 -11.14
N GLN A 236 -13.57 15.33 -11.61
CA GLN A 236 -12.84 16.30 -10.82
C GLN A 236 -13.65 16.69 -9.57
N TYR A 237 -12.98 16.77 -8.43
CA TYR A 237 -13.59 17.09 -7.12
C TYR A 237 -14.61 16.07 -6.60
N GLY A 238 -14.78 14.91 -7.25
CA GLY A 238 -15.71 13.86 -6.81
C GLY A 238 -15.30 13.12 -5.53
N ALA A 239 -14.10 13.38 -5.00
CA ALA A 239 -13.61 12.82 -3.74
C ALA A 239 -12.45 13.65 -3.19
N LEU A 240 -12.09 13.37 -1.93
CA LEU A 240 -10.89 13.89 -1.29
C LEU A 240 -10.02 12.74 -0.75
N CYS A 241 -8.73 13.01 -0.61
CA CYS A 241 -7.76 12.16 0.07
C CYS A 241 -7.21 12.90 1.29
N LEU A 242 -6.99 12.15 2.37
CA LEU A 242 -6.34 12.60 3.60
C LEU A 242 -5.18 11.65 3.89
N GLU A 243 -4.05 11.87 3.23
CA GLU A 243 -2.90 10.95 3.30
C GLU A 243 -2.01 11.38 4.46
N THR A 244 -2.08 10.67 5.59
CA THR A 244 -1.20 10.92 6.74
C THR A 244 0.20 10.41 6.43
N GLN A 245 1.24 11.23 6.60
CA GLN A 245 2.59 10.91 6.12
C GLN A 245 3.67 11.78 6.77
N ALA A 246 4.94 11.45 6.53
CA ALA A 246 6.03 12.41 6.67
C ALA A 246 5.89 13.56 5.67
N TYR A 247 6.57 14.68 5.89
CA TYR A 247 6.50 15.80 4.97
C TYR A 247 7.09 15.43 3.59
N PRO A 248 6.48 15.89 2.48
CA PRO A 248 7.05 15.71 1.15
C PRO A 248 8.50 16.17 1.10
N ASP A 249 9.33 15.42 0.38
CA ASP A 249 10.76 15.69 0.22
C ASP A 249 11.59 15.72 1.52
N ALA A 250 11.07 15.24 2.67
CA ALA A 250 11.79 15.27 3.96
C ALA A 250 13.21 14.68 3.94
N VAL A 251 13.51 13.74 3.03
CA VAL A 251 14.86 13.19 2.87
C VAL A 251 15.91 14.22 2.40
N ASN A 252 15.46 15.32 1.79
CA ASN A 252 16.31 16.44 1.34
C ASN A 252 16.23 17.67 2.25
N HIS A 253 15.38 17.62 3.29
CA HIS A 253 15.08 18.73 4.19
C HIS A 253 15.40 18.31 5.64
N PRO A 254 16.66 18.50 6.10
CA PRO A 254 17.09 18.06 7.43
C PRO A 254 16.35 18.72 8.60
N GLU A 255 15.67 19.85 8.34
CA GLU A 255 14.79 20.54 9.29
C GLU A 255 13.43 19.85 9.48
N PHE A 256 13.02 18.95 8.57
CA PHE A 256 11.79 18.17 8.71
C PHE A 256 12.00 16.95 9.61
N PRO A 257 10.93 16.45 10.25
CA PRO A 257 10.99 15.17 10.96
C PRO A 257 11.49 14.07 10.02
N SER A 258 12.54 13.36 10.46
CA SER A 258 13.17 12.33 9.63
C SER A 258 12.21 11.18 9.35
N SER A 259 12.18 10.73 8.10
CA SER A 259 11.50 9.51 7.63
C SER A 259 12.48 8.37 7.33
N ILE A 260 13.76 8.53 7.69
CA ILE A 260 14.80 7.53 7.44
C ILE A 260 14.66 6.39 8.46
N VAL A 261 14.58 5.17 7.94
CA VAL A 261 14.54 3.93 8.71
C VAL A 261 15.90 3.24 8.58
N ARG A 262 16.69 3.21 9.67
CA ARG A 262 18.02 2.57 9.68
C ARG A 262 17.92 1.08 10.02
N PRO A 263 18.89 0.22 9.63
CA PRO A 263 19.01 -1.15 10.13
C PRO A 263 19.02 -1.11 11.65
N GLY A 264 17.91 -1.50 12.24
CA GLY A 264 17.40 -0.71 13.34
C GLY A 264 15.96 -0.85 13.66
N GLN A 265 15.24 -0.12 12.87
CA GLN A 265 14.19 0.66 13.43
C GLN A 265 12.87 0.19 12.91
N VAL A 266 11.94 -0.02 13.83
CA VAL A 266 10.57 -0.22 13.42
C VAL A 266 10.02 1.14 13.04
N TYR A 267 9.78 1.33 11.74
CA TYR A 267 8.83 2.31 11.26
C TYR A 267 7.44 1.85 11.65
N LYS A 268 6.69 2.74 12.29
CA LYS A 268 5.32 2.51 12.70
C LYS A 268 4.45 3.67 12.27
N HIS A 269 3.44 3.36 11.49
CA HIS A 269 2.44 4.30 11.04
C HIS A 269 1.06 3.73 11.30
N ASP A 270 0.43 4.30 12.32
CA ASP A 270 -0.93 3.96 12.70
C ASP A 270 -1.89 5.02 12.16
N VAL A 271 -2.98 4.54 11.57
CA VAL A 271 -4.10 5.34 11.09
C VAL A 271 -5.39 4.73 11.64
N LEU A 272 -6.28 5.59 12.13
CA LEU A 272 -7.59 5.21 12.61
C LEU A 272 -8.64 6.11 11.96
N PHE A 273 -9.53 5.49 11.21
CA PHE A 273 -10.74 6.10 10.67
C PHE A 273 -11.91 5.73 11.59
N LYS A 274 -12.53 6.73 12.21
CA LYS A 274 -13.74 6.56 13.02
C LYS A 274 -14.91 7.15 12.25
N PHE A 275 -15.85 6.31 11.83
CA PHE A 275 -17.05 6.77 11.15
C PHE A 275 -18.20 6.98 12.14
N SER A 276 -19.07 7.92 11.81
CA SER A 276 -20.34 8.17 12.50
C SER A 276 -21.38 8.69 11.49
N ASN A 277 -22.62 8.87 11.93
CA ASN A 277 -23.74 9.35 11.13
C ASN A 277 -24.69 10.21 11.96
#